data_AF-A0A3M1M673-F1
#
_entry.id   AF-A0A3M1M673-F1
#
_cell.length_a   1.000
_cell.length_b   1.000
_cell.length_c   1.000
_cell.angle_alpha   90.00
_cell.angle_beta   90.00
_cell.angle_gamma   90.00
#
_symmetry.space_group_name_H-M   'P 1'
#
loop_
_entity.id
_entity.type
_entity.pdbx_description
1 polymer ?
#
loop_
_entity_poly.entity_id
_entity_poly.type
_entity_poly.pdbx_seq_one_letter_code
_entity_poly.pdbx_strand_id
1 'polypeptide(L)' 'LIDHIIAHREGRERQILAALDEAADTVAGLTARIYADIDPHLHPAAARNVLAHIIDLVGRGKVVAEDGLSRTSRFRRR' A
#
# COMPACT_ATOMS: atom_id res chain seq x y z
N LEU A 1 -23.59 0.70 -3.44
CA LEU A 1 -22.45 0.53 -4.37
C LEU A 1 -21.29 1.47 -4.03
N ILE A 2 -21.54 2.78 -3.95
CA ILE A 2 -20.50 3.79 -3.59
C ILE A 2 -19.91 3.53 -2.20
N ASP A 3 -20.75 3.28 -1.19
CA ASP A 3 -20.29 3.05 0.19
C ASP A 3 -19.35 1.83 0.31
N HIS A 4 -19.59 0.80 -0.50
CA HIS A 4 -18.72 -0.39 -0.54
C HIS A 4 -17.32 -0.05 -1.08
N ILE A 5 -17.24 0.79 -2.13
CA ILE A 5 -15.96 1.22 -2.70
C ILE A 5 -15.19 2.08 -1.70
N ILE A 6 -15.88 2.98 -0.98
CA ILE A 6 -15.27 3.81 0.06
C ILE A 6 -14.73 2.93 1.19
N ALA A 7 -15.57 2.04 1.73
CA ALA A 7 -15.16 1.13 2.80
C ALA A 7 -13.97 0.24 2.39
N HIS A 8 -13.95 -0.23 1.13
CA HIS A 8 -12.82 -1.00 0.59
C HIS A 8 -11.54 -0.15 0.52
N ARG A 9 -11.63 1.10 0.02
CA ARG A 9 -10.49 2.03 -0.05
C ARG A 9 -9.93 2.33 1.34
N GLU A 10 -10.79 2.59 2.31
CA GLU A 10 -10.39 2.85 3.69
C GLU A 10 -9.80 1.62 4.36
N GLY A 11 -10.39 0.43 4.14
CA GLY A 11 -9.85 -0.83 4.64
C GLY A 11 -8.43 -1.08 4.13
N ARG A 12 -8.21 -0.84 2.83
CA ARG A 12 -6.88 -1.00 2.23
C ARG A 12 -5.88 0.02 2.77
N GLU A 13 -6.28 1.28 2.94
CA GLU A 13 -5.44 2.30 3.57
C GLU A 13 -5.00 1.87 4.97
N ARG A 14 -5.93 1.38 5.81
CA ARG A 14 -5.60 0.89 7.16
C ARG A 14 -4.61 -0.26 7.15
N GLN A 15 -4.77 -1.23 6.25
CA GLN A 15 -3.85 -2.36 6.13
C GLN A 15 -2.44 -1.92 5.73
N ILE A 16 -2.32 -0.98 4.79
CA ILE A 16 -1.02 -0.44 4.35
C ILE A 16 -0.35 0.31 5.50
N LEU A 17 -1.08 1.16 6.22
CA LEU A 17 -0.53 1.92 7.33
C LEU A 17 -0.08 1.01 8.47
N ALA A 18 -0.89 0.01 8.85
CA ALA A 18 -0.52 -0.96 9.87
C ALA A 18 0.75 -1.74 9.49
N ALA A 19 0.86 -2.19 8.23
CA ALA A 19 2.04 -2.88 7.75
C ALA A 19 3.32 -2.01 7.78
N LEU A 20 3.17 -0.70 7.56
CA LEU A 20 4.24 0.29 7.60
C LEU A 20 4.59 0.79 9.02
N ASP A 21 3.66 0.66 9.97
CA ASP A 21 3.91 0.89 11.39
C ASP A 21 4.83 -0.20 11.97
N GLU A 22 4.74 -1.44 11.46
CA GLU A 22 5.65 -2.54 11.84
C GLU A 22 7.07 -2.35 11.30
N ALA A 23 7.20 -2.05 10.01
CA ALA A 23 8.49 -1.83 9.37
C ALA A 23 8.34 -1.10 8.02
N ALA A 24 9.38 -0.36 7.64
CA ALA A 24 9.47 0.19 6.30
C ALA A 24 9.56 -0.92 5.25
N ASP A 25 8.86 -0.76 4.12
CA ASP A 25 8.73 -1.82 3.12
C ASP A 25 8.51 -1.24 1.71
N THR A 26 8.69 -2.08 0.70
CA THR A 26 8.43 -1.76 -0.71
C THR A 26 6.97 -2.06 -1.08
N VAL A 27 6.50 -1.52 -2.20
CA VAL A 27 5.17 -1.88 -2.75
C VAL A 27 5.03 -3.39 -2.96
N ALA A 28 6.09 -4.07 -3.40
CA ALA A 28 6.08 -5.52 -3.62
C ALA A 28 5.93 -6.28 -2.29
N GLY A 29 6.70 -5.91 -1.26
CA GLY A 29 6.62 -6.52 0.08
C GLY A 29 5.26 -6.28 0.74
N LEU A 30 4.75 -5.04 0.69
CA LEU A 30 3.41 -4.71 1.16
C LEU A 30 2.33 -5.50 0.41
N THR A 31 2.47 -5.68 -0.90
CA THR A 31 1.52 -6.48 -1.68
C THR A 31 1.51 -7.92 -1.21
N ALA A 32 2.69 -8.54 -1.07
CA ALA A 32 2.81 -9.92 -0.61
C ALA A 32 2.23 -10.13 0.80
N ARG A 33 2.43 -9.17 1.71
CA ARG A 33 1.90 -9.22 3.09
C ARG A 33 0.38 -9.04 3.13
N ILE A 34 -0.15 -8.04 2.43
CA ILE A 34 -1.58 -7.69 2.54
C ILE A 34 -2.45 -8.61 1.65
N TYR A 35 -1.89 -9.22 0.61
CA TYR A 35 -2.57 -10.15 -0.29
C TYR A 35 -2.04 -11.59 -0.14
N ALA A 36 -1.57 -11.97 1.05
CA ALA A 36 -0.96 -13.27 1.31
C ALA A 36 -1.87 -14.46 0.94
N ASP A 37 -3.18 -14.32 1.15
CA ASP A 37 -4.18 -15.36 0.86
C ASP A 37 -4.74 -15.33 -0.57
N ILE A 38 -4.21 -14.43 -1.43
CA ILE A 38 -4.66 -14.27 -2.81
C ILE A 38 -3.65 -14.91 -3.75
N ASP A 39 -4.15 -15.57 -4.79
CA ASP A 39 -3.35 -16.19 -5.85
C ASP A 39 -2.22 -15.24 -6.31
N PRO A 40 -0.94 -15.66 -6.24
CA PRO A 40 0.21 -14.88 -6.69
C PRO A 40 0.08 -14.33 -8.11
N HIS A 41 -0.66 -14.99 -9.01
CA HIS A 41 -0.91 -14.50 -10.37
C HIS A 41 -1.69 -13.17 -10.39
N LEU A 42 -2.44 -12.87 -9.33
CA LEU A 42 -3.19 -11.62 -9.17
C LEU A 42 -2.37 -10.50 -8.50
N HIS A 43 -1.18 -10.81 -7.98
CA HIS A 43 -0.32 -9.84 -7.29
C HIS A 43 0.07 -8.64 -8.17
N PRO A 44 0.30 -8.74 -9.49
CA PRO A 44 0.56 -7.57 -10.34
C PRO A 44 -0.59 -6.56 -10.39
N ALA A 45 -1.84 -7.02 -10.25
CA ALA A 45 -3.00 -6.14 -10.14
C ALA A 45 -3.10 -5.54 -8.73
N ALA A 46 -2.90 -6.35 -7.69
CA ALA A 46 -2.86 -5.91 -6.31
C ALA A 46 -1.76 -4.85 -6.05
N ALA A 47 -0.56 -5.03 -6.61
CA ALA A 47 0.54 -4.10 -6.48
C ALA A 47 0.25 -2.71 -7.09
N ARG A 48 -0.55 -2.67 -8.17
CA ARG A 48 -1.03 -1.39 -8.73
C ARG A 48 -1.98 -0.68 -7.77
N ASN A 49 -2.85 -1.42 -7.09
CA ASN A 49 -3.73 -0.87 -6.06
C ASN A 49 -2.92 -0.34 -4.86
N VAL A 50 -1.98 -1.14 -4.32
CA VAL A 50 -1.09 -0.71 -3.23
C VAL A 50 -0.31 0.55 -3.59
N LEU A 51 0.28 0.59 -4.80
CA LEU A 51 1.01 1.78 -5.27
C LEU A 51 0.13 3.03 -5.32
N ALA A 52 -1.11 2.92 -5.82
CA ALA A 52 -2.03 4.06 -5.87
C ALA A 52 -2.33 4.62 -4.47
N HIS A 53 -2.54 3.74 -3.48
CA HIS A 53 -2.72 4.14 -2.09
C HIS A 53 -1.46 4.78 -1.49
N ILE A 54 -0.27 4.24 -1.76
CA ILE A 54 0.99 4.81 -1.28
C ILE A 54 1.20 6.21 -1.84
N ILE A 55 0.94 6.44 -3.14
CA ILE A 55 1.05 7.77 -3.76
C ILE A 55 0.12 8.78 -3.06
N ASP A 56 -1.15 8.40 -2.81
CA ASP A 56 -2.10 9.25 -2.06
C ASP A 56 -1.59 9.56 -0.66
N LEU A 57 -1.09 8.55 0.05
CA LEU A 57 -0.58 8.69 1.43
C LEU A 57 0.68 9.55 1.51
N VAL A 58 1.57 9.46 0.53
CA VAL A 58 2.75 10.34 0.40
C VAL A 58 2.28 11.77 0.14
N GLY A 59 1.34 11.99 -0.79
CA GLY A 59 0.77 13.31 -1.07
C GLY A 59 0.09 13.95 0.15
N ARG A 60 -0.52 13.12 1.01
CA ARG A 60 -1.15 13.54 2.28
C ARG A 60 -0.17 13.63 3.45
N GLY A 61 1.13 13.39 3.23
CA GLY A 61 2.17 13.48 4.26
C GLY A 61 2.09 12.39 5.33
N LYS A 62 1.38 11.28 5.07
CA LYS A 62 1.19 10.15 6.00
C LYS A 62 2.30 9.08 5.88
N VAL A 63 2.94 9.01 4.73
CA VAL A 63 4.00 8.05 4.40
C VAL A 63 5.14 8.82 3.75
N VAL A 64 6.37 8.37 3.96
CA VAL A 64 7.58 8.93 3.33
C VAL A 64 8.25 7.85 2.50
N ALA A 65 8.66 8.19 1.28
CA ALA A 65 9.54 7.35 0.48
C ALA A 65 11.00 7.68 0.83
N GLU A 66 11.78 6.67 1.23
CA GLU A 66 13.16 6.86 1.71
C GLU A 66 14.10 7.35 0.59
N ASP A 67 13.99 6.75 -0.60
CA ASP A 67 14.88 7.00 -1.75
C ASP A 67 14.20 7.81 -2.87
N GLY A 68 13.22 8.65 -2.52
CA GLY A 68 12.35 9.35 -3.47
C GLY A 68 11.18 8.48 -3.95
N LEU A 69 10.18 9.08 -4.62
CA LEU A 69 8.96 8.37 -5.00
C LEU A 69 9.16 7.51 -6.26
N SER A 70 9.38 6.21 -6.07
CA SER A 70 9.49 5.22 -7.15
C SER A 70 8.77 3.91 -6.77
N ARG A 71 8.57 3.01 -7.74
CA ARG A 71 7.92 1.71 -7.51
C ARG A 71 8.74 0.78 -6.61
N THR A 72 10.05 0.97 -6.57
CA THR A 72 11.00 0.13 -5.83
C THR A 72 11.47 0.76 -4.54
N SER A 73 11.05 2.00 -4.26
CA SER A 73 11.41 2.69 -3.02
C SER A 73 10.86 1.97 -1.81
N ARG A 74 11.58 2.10 -0.70
CA ARG A 74 11.04 1.76 0.61
C ARG A 74 10.20 2.91 1.13
N PHE A 75 9.07 2.56 1.72
CA PHE A 75 8.12 3.48 2.30
C PHE A 75 8.09 3.25 3.80
N ARG A 76 7.99 4.33 4.57
CA ARG A 76 7.85 4.28 6.03
C ARG A 76 6.70 5.16 6.48
N ARG A 77 6.08 4.80 7.60
CA ARG A 77 5.13 5.71 8.27
C ARG A 77 5.86 6.99 8.67
N ARG A 78 5.18 8.13 8.50
CA ARG A 78 5.66 9.42 9.00
C ARG A 78 5.30 9.60 10.47
#